data_AF-A0A9E2YN40-F1
#
_entry.id   AF-A0A9E2YN40-F1
#
_cell.length_a   1.000
_cell.length_b   1.000
_cell.length_c   1.000
_cell.angle_alpha   90.00
_cell.angle_beta   90.00
_cell.angle_gamma   90.00
#
_symmetry.space_group_name_H-M   'P 1'
#
loop_
_entity.id
_entity.type
_entity.pdbx_description
1 polymer ?
#
loop_
_entity_poly.entity_id
_entity_poly.type
_entity_poly.pdbx_seq_one_letter_code
_entity_poly.pdbx_strand_id
1 'polypeptide(L)'
;AGMLIRKGGFDEIKGRGLGAFRDSILQMAPYFGTRVDELQDWDQVKLLSVQINRLRRWHLPGLLCIGDAAHAMSPAGGVGINLAIQDAVATSNLLARPLQRGHVAEAELAAVQRRREFPARATQAAQVRIHNGFASVFANPGPIQAPWQLKVVVQIPGLRQVLGYAVGMGVRPEHVREATHPRVPLLSRLAIAVGRTLGTAVSMLSHAGAQRNQRGSSIAQRTRGIESGGGGPAVRAST
;
A
#
# COMPACT_ATOMS: atom_id res chain seq x y z
N ALA A 1 -8.71 -0.52 -12.70
CA ALA A 1 -9.25 0.48 -13.64
C ALA A 1 -10.45 1.18 -12.99
N GLY A 2 -10.81 2.38 -13.42
CA GLY A 2 -11.98 3.10 -12.92
C GLY A 2 -12.81 3.64 -14.08
N MET A 3 -14.14 3.61 -13.94
CA MET A 3 -15.08 4.15 -14.92
C MET A 3 -15.61 5.50 -14.42
N LEU A 4 -15.53 6.55 -15.24
CA LEU A 4 -16.15 7.82 -14.91
C LEU A 4 -17.64 7.75 -15.21
N ILE A 5 -18.46 8.14 -14.25
CA ILE A 5 -19.91 8.24 -14.40
C ILE A 5 -20.36 9.65 -14.08
N ARG A 6 -21.43 10.10 -14.73
CA ARG A 6 -22.06 11.36 -14.39
C ARG A 6 -22.57 11.30 -12.94
N LYS A 7 -22.45 12.41 -12.22
CA LYS A 7 -23.01 12.55 -10.87
C LYS A 7 -24.50 12.20 -10.87
N GLY A 8 -24.90 11.27 -9.99
CA GLY A 8 -26.27 10.76 -9.90
C GLY A 8 -26.64 9.66 -10.91
N GLY A 9 -25.76 9.32 -11.87
CA GLY A 9 -26.04 8.29 -12.88
C GLY A 9 -25.82 6.84 -12.43
N PHE A 10 -25.39 6.61 -11.18
CA PHE A 10 -25.08 5.25 -10.72
C PHE A 10 -26.33 4.38 -10.55
N ASP A 11 -27.43 4.95 -10.07
CA ASP A 11 -28.67 4.21 -9.86
C ASP A 11 -29.29 3.79 -11.20
N GLU A 12 -29.14 4.61 -12.24
CA GLU A 12 -29.53 4.26 -13.60
C GLU A 12 -28.72 3.07 -14.14
N ILE A 13 -27.39 3.08 -13.92
CA ILE A 13 -26.51 1.97 -14.29
C ILE A 13 -26.91 0.69 -13.54
N LYS A 14 -27.20 0.80 -12.23
CA LYS A 14 -27.72 -0.33 -11.45
C LYS A 14 -29.05 -0.86 -11.98
N GLY A 15 -29.96 0.03 -12.36
CA GLY A 15 -31.26 -0.32 -12.93
C GLY A 15 -31.18 -1.07 -14.25
N ARG A 16 -30.12 -0.85 -15.05
CA ARG A 16 -29.85 -1.61 -16.28
C ARG A 16 -29.28 -3.01 -16.03
N GLY A 17 -28.87 -3.31 -14.80
CA GLY A 17 -28.38 -4.61 -14.39
C GLY A 17 -26.88 -4.81 -14.59
N LEU A 18 -26.34 -5.85 -13.92
CA LEU A 18 -24.91 -6.12 -13.87
C LEU A 18 -24.33 -6.54 -15.23
N GLY A 19 -25.10 -7.30 -16.03
CA GLY A 19 -24.69 -7.70 -17.39
C GLY A 19 -24.40 -6.50 -18.30
N ALA A 20 -25.32 -5.55 -18.38
CA ALA A 20 -25.13 -4.32 -19.15
C ALA A 20 -23.93 -3.47 -18.67
N PHE A 21 -23.65 -3.51 -17.37
CA PHE A 21 -22.46 -2.87 -16.81
C PHE A 21 -21.17 -3.58 -17.22
N ARG A 22 -21.15 -4.93 -17.20
CA ARG A 22 -20.01 -5.72 -17.71
C ARG A 22 -19.76 -5.45 -19.19
N ASP A 23 -20.82 -5.39 -20.00
CA ASP A 23 -20.73 -5.04 -21.42
C ASP A 23 -20.14 -3.64 -21.64
N SER A 24 -20.57 -2.67 -20.84
CA SER A 24 -20.02 -1.31 -20.88
C SER A 24 -18.53 -1.28 -20.54
N ILE A 25 -18.09 -2.08 -19.56
CA ILE A 25 -16.66 -2.25 -19.24
C ILE A 25 -15.90 -2.84 -20.43
N LEU A 26 -16.43 -3.88 -21.06
CA LEU A 26 -15.80 -4.54 -22.20
C LEU A 26 -15.69 -3.63 -23.43
N GLN A 27 -16.68 -2.77 -23.66
CA GLN A 27 -16.62 -1.77 -24.73
C GLN A 27 -15.46 -0.78 -24.54
N MET A 28 -15.18 -0.36 -23.29
CA MET A 28 -14.10 0.58 -23.00
C MET A 28 -12.75 -0.08 -22.79
N ALA A 29 -12.74 -1.31 -22.27
CA ALA A 29 -11.54 -2.04 -21.90
C ALA A 29 -11.64 -3.52 -22.32
N PRO A 30 -11.56 -3.81 -23.64
CA PRO A 30 -11.72 -5.18 -24.16
C PRO A 30 -10.72 -6.19 -23.59
N TYR A 31 -9.57 -5.72 -23.13
CA TYR A 31 -8.51 -6.55 -22.54
C TYR A 31 -8.93 -7.26 -21.24
N PHE A 32 -10.03 -6.87 -20.60
CA PHE A 32 -10.58 -7.61 -19.46
C PHE A 32 -11.14 -8.97 -19.88
N GLY A 33 -11.67 -9.10 -21.11
CA GLY A 33 -12.25 -10.36 -21.60
C GLY A 33 -13.21 -10.98 -20.58
N THR A 34 -13.07 -12.28 -20.33
CA THR A 34 -13.91 -13.02 -19.37
C THR A 34 -13.69 -12.63 -17.91
N ARG A 35 -12.64 -11.87 -17.55
CA ARG A 35 -12.43 -11.43 -16.16
C ARG A 35 -13.53 -10.50 -15.66
N VAL A 36 -14.26 -9.86 -16.57
CA VAL A 36 -15.41 -9.04 -16.20
C VAL A 36 -16.50 -9.85 -15.49
N ASP A 37 -16.52 -11.18 -15.69
CA ASP A 37 -17.46 -12.09 -15.04
C ASP A 37 -17.15 -12.34 -13.55
N GLU A 38 -15.97 -11.95 -13.06
CA GLU A 38 -15.63 -11.98 -11.62
C GLU A 38 -16.45 -10.97 -10.80
N LEU A 39 -17.03 -9.95 -11.46
CA LEU A 39 -17.97 -9.01 -10.85
C LEU A 39 -19.34 -9.66 -10.73
N GLN A 40 -19.55 -10.48 -9.69
CA GLN A 40 -20.77 -11.23 -9.43
C GLN A 40 -21.89 -10.40 -8.80
N ASP A 41 -21.53 -9.33 -8.08
CA ASP A 41 -22.48 -8.49 -7.36
C ASP A 41 -22.12 -7.00 -7.39
N TRP A 42 -23.08 -6.17 -6.96
CA TRP A 42 -22.90 -4.72 -6.85
C TRP A 42 -22.11 -4.31 -5.60
N ASP A 43 -21.91 -5.19 -4.62
CA ASP A 43 -21.09 -4.91 -3.44
C ASP A 43 -19.61 -4.84 -3.80
N GLN A 44 -19.18 -5.54 -4.86
CA GLN A 44 -17.86 -5.42 -5.46
C GLN A 44 -17.65 -4.09 -6.21
N VAL A 45 -18.72 -3.35 -6.51
CA VAL A 45 -18.66 -2.06 -7.22
C VAL A 45 -18.80 -0.90 -6.25
N LYS A 46 -17.68 -0.22 -5.95
CA LYS A 46 -17.68 0.93 -5.05
C LYS A 46 -17.76 2.25 -5.81
N LEU A 47 -18.86 2.98 -5.60
CA LEU A 47 -19.01 4.34 -6.09
C LEU A 47 -18.11 5.28 -5.27
N LEU A 48 -17.10 5.84 -5.92
CA LEU A 48 -16.26 6.87 -5.33
C LEU A 48 -16.85 8.25 -5.65
N SER A 49 -17.51 8.86 -4.67
CA SER A 49 -17.93 10.26 -4.76
C SER A 49 -16.70 11.16 -4.58
N VAL A 50 -16.31 11.84 -5.66
CA VAL A 50 -15.12 12.70 -5.66
C VAL A 50 -15.37 13.91 -4.76
N GLN A 51 -14.60 14.03 -3.69
CA GLN A 51 -14.53 15.24 -2.85
C GLN A 51 -13.15 15.88 -3.01
N ILE A 52 -13.12 17.18 -3.26
CA ILE A 52 -11.90 17.98 -3.24
C ILE A 52 -12.13 19.08 -2.22
N ASN A 53 -11.54 18.91 -1.04
CA ASN A 53 -11.63 19.89 0.04
C ASN A 53 -10.25 20.12 0.64
N ARG A 54 -10.09 21.21 1.38
CA ARG A 54 -8.84 21.52 2.08
C ARG A 54 -9.13 22.41 3.26
N LEU A 55 -8.56 22.06 4.41
CA LEU A 55 -8.58 22.91 5.59
C LEU A 55 -7.79 24.19 5.32
N ARG A 56 -8.35 25.34 5.73
CA ARG A 56 -7.64 26.63 5.70
C ARG A 56 -6.48 26.66 6.71
N ARG A 57 -6.67 25.97 7.84
CA ARG A 57 -5.68 25.80 8.91
C ARG A 57 -5.61 24.32 9.27
N TRP A 58 -4.41 23.74 9.20
CA TRP A 58 -4.19 22.32 9.43
C TRP A 58 -3.88 21.99 10.89
N HIS A 59 -3.67 23.02 11.72
CA HIS A 59 -3.21 22.86 13.09
C HIS A 59 -4.02 23.70 14.08
N LEU A 60 -4.01 23.24 15.32
CA LEU A 60 -4.39 23.96 16.54
C LEU A 60 -3.35 23.62 17.62
N PRO A 61 -3.35 24.28 18.79
CA PRO A 61 -2.50 23.86 19.90
C PRO A 61 -2.70 22.36 20.21
N GLY A 62 -1.63 21.57 20.07
CA GLY A 62 -1.65 20.12 20.30
C GLY A 62 -2.29 19.25 19.21
N LEU A 63 -2.75 19.82 18.10
CA LEU A 63 -3.41 19.08 17.01
C LEU A 63 -2.82 19.44 15.64
N LEU A 64 -2.54 18.43 14.83
CA LEU A 64 -2.15 18.60 13.43
C LEU A 64 -2.87 17.56 12.57
N CYS A 65 -3.58 18.05 11.56
CA CYS A 65 -4.17 17.25 10.49
C CYS A 65 -3.21 17.19 9.30
N ILE A 66 -3.07 16.00 8.69
CA ILE A 66 -2.26 15.76 7.48
C ILE A 66 -3.00 14.81 6.52
N GLY A 67 -2.54 14.70 5.27
CA GLY A 67 -3.15 13.81 4.29
C GLY A 67 -4.63 14.15 4.04
N ASP A 68 -5.48 13.14 3.86
CA ASP A 68 -6.90 13.35 3.55
C ASP A 68 -7.67 14.12 4.64
N ALA A 69 -7.21 14.08 5.90
CA ALA A 69 -7.79 14.87 6.98
C ALA A 69 -7.55 16.38 6.80
N ALA A 70 -6.41 16.77 6.21
CA ALA A 70 -6.10 18.16 5.88
C ALA A 70 -6.60 18.58 4.51
N HIS A 71 -6.63 17.63 3.56
CA HIS A 71 -7.01 17.87 2.18
C HIS A 71 -7.45 16.58 1.48
N ALA A 72 -8.77 16.33 1.45
CA ALA A 72 -9.30 15.25 0.63
C ALA A 72 -9.09 15.54 -0.86
N MET A 73 -8.69 14.52 -1.59
CA MET A 73 -8.35 14.62 -3.01
C MET A 73 -9.23 13.73 -3.86
N SER A 74 -9.28 14.06 -5.15
CA SER A 74 -9.83 13.12 -6.12
C SER A 74 -8.96 11.85 -6.16
N PRO A 75 -9.56 10.65 -6.17
CA PRO A 75 -8.82 9.40 -6.34
C PRO A 75 -8.20 9.26 -7.74
N ALA A 76 -8.60 10.12 -8.69
CA ALA A 76 -8.10 10.11 -10.05
C ALA A 76 -6.57 10.31 -10.07
N GLY A 77 -5.87 9.34 -10.66
CA GLY A 77 -4.41 9.36 -10.84
C GLY A 77 -3.60 8.91 -9.62
N GLY A 78 -4.23 8.51 -8.51
CA GLY A 78 -3.52 7.97 -7.34
C GLY A 78 -2.57 8.96 -6.64
N VAL A 79 -2.67 10.26 -6.93
CA VAL A 79 -1.72 11.28 -6.44
C VAL A 79 -1.90 11.57 -4.95
N GLY A 80 -3.10 11.38 -4.41
CA GLY A 80 -3.43 11.70 -3.02
C GLY A 80 -2.61 10.91 -1.99
N ILE A 81 -2.39 9.61 -2.22
CA ILE A 81 -1.63 8.77 -1.28
C ILE A 81 -0.16 9.19 -1.17
N ASN A 82 0.46 9.52 -2.31
CA ASN A 82 1.85 9.99 -2.32
C ASN A 82 1.96 11.32 -1.57
N LEU A 83 1.00 12.23 -1.76
CA LEU A 83 1.04 13.50 -1.05
C LEU A 83 0.86 13.33 0.47
N ALA A 84 -0.04 12.45 0.89
CA ALA A 84 -0.24 12.11 2.30
C ALA A 84 1.02 11.49 2.93
N ILE A 85 1.72 10.59 2.21
CA ILE A 85 3.00 10.02 2.65
C ILE A 85 4.04 11.15 2.82
N GLN A 86 4.13 12.07 1.86
CA GLN A 86 5.07 13.18 1.96
C GLN A 86 4.73 14.12 3.12
N ASP A 87 3.46 14.32 3.44
CA ASP A 87 3.07 15.10 4.63
C ASP A 87 3.53 14.41 5.90
N ALA A 88 3.41 13.09 5.99
CA ALA A 88 3.94 12.31 7.10
C ALA A 88 5.47 12.44 7.21
N VAL A 89 6.20 12.37 6.09
CA VAL A 89 7.66 12.55 6.06
C VAL A 89 8.06 13.97 6.49
N ALA A 90 7.40 15.01 5.98
CA ALA A 90 7.68 16.39 6.41
C ALA A 90 7.35 16.61 7.88
N THR A 91 6.25 16.02 8.35
CA THR A 91 5.84 16.07 9.76
C THR A 91 6.90 15.42 10.64
N SER A 92 7.40 14.23 10.29
CA SER A 92 8.45 13.58 11.08
C SER A 92 9.75 14.40 11.07
N ASN A 93 10.15 14.92 9.91
CA ASN A 93 11.35 15.73 9.75
C ASN A 93 11.30 17.02 10.60
N LEU A 94 10.13 17.63 10.73
CA LEU A 94 9.96 18.90 11.46
C LEU A 94 9.66 18.70 12.95
N LEU A 95 8.88 17.68 13.31
CA LEU A 95 8.34 17.51 14.66
C LEU A 95 9.07 16.46 15.50
N ALA A 96 9.97 15.64 14.93
CA ALA A 96 10.69 14.63 15.71
C ALA A 96 11.46 15.22 16.92
N ARG A 97 12.24 16.30 16.71
CA ARG A 97 12.99 16.95 17.80
C ARG A 97 12.08 17.65 18.83
N PRO A 98 11.06 18.43 18.42
CA PRO A 98 10.06 18.96 19.35
C PRO A 98 9.39 17.89 20.22
N LEU A 99 8.94 16.80 19.61
CA LEU A 99 8.31 15.69 20.32
C LEU A 99 9.26 15.02 21.32
N GLN A 100 10.54 14.83 20.95
CA GLN A 100 11.56 14.30 21.87
C GLN A 100 11.85 15.22 23.06
N ARG A 101 11.72 16.54 22.89
CA ARG A 101 11.82 17.52 23.98
C ARG A 101 10.58 17.56 24.87
N GLY A 102 9.52 16.82 24.52
CA GLY A 102 8.24 16.80 25.25
C GLY A 102 7.39 18.06 25.03
N HIS A 103 7.78 18.94 24.11
CA HIS A 103 7.05 20.18 23.84
C HIS A 103 7.03 20.49 22.35
N VAL A 104 5.83 20.70 21.82
CA VAL A 104 5.61 21.14 20.44
C VAL A 104 4.87 22.47 20.46
N ALA A 105 5.54 23.51 19.96
CA ALA A 105 4.93 24.83 19.85
C ALA A 105 3.99 24.89 18.64
N GLU A 106 2.93 25.69 18.72
CA GLU A 106 2.00 25.87 17.58
C GLU A 106 2.73 26.38 16.32
N ALA A 107 3.78 27.18 16.49
CA ALA A 107 4.61 27.65 15.37
C ALA A 107 5.33 26.51 14.61
N GLU A 108 5.67 25.42 15.30
CA GLU A 108 6.28 24.22 14.72
C GLU A 108 5.23 23.41 13.94
N LEU A 109 3.99 23.32 14.44
CA LEU A 109 2.86 22.74 13.70
C LEU A 109 2.54 23.57 12.44
N ALA A 110 2.52 24.89 12.57
CA ALA A 110 2.33 25.81 11.44
C ALA A 110 3.44 25.68 10.39
N ALA A 111 4.65 25.28 10.78
CA ALA A 111 5.74 25.04 9.85
C ALA A 111 5.45 23.86 8.91
N VAL A 112 4.74 22.82 9.39
CA VAL A 112 4.29 21.70 8.56
C VAL A 112 3.33 22.20 7.49
N GLN A 113 2.31 22.98 7.87
CA GLN A 113 1.37 23.56 6.90
C GLN A 113 2.10 24.43 5.87
N ARG A 114 2.96 25.37 6.30
CA ARG A 114 3.74 26.21 5.36
C ARG A 114 4.58 25.39 4.38
N ARG A 115 5.10 24.24 4.81
CA ARG A 115 5.94 23.37 3.98
C ARG A 115 5.13 22.61 2.93
N ARG A 116 3.90 22.19 3.27
CA ARG A 116 3.09 21.21 2.51
C ARG A 116 1.86 21.78 1.82
N GLU A 117 1.44 22.99 2.19
CA GLU A 117 0.26 23.63 1.61
C GLU A 117 0.45 23.95 0.12
N PHE A 118 1.65 24.37 -0.32
CA PHE A 118 1.90 24.64 -1.73
C PHE A 118 1.75 23.38 -2.60
N PRO A 119 2.42 22.24 -2.30
CA PRO A 119 2.18 20.98 -2.99
C PRO A 119 0.71 20.56 -3.05
N ALA A 120 -0.01 20.64 -1.92
CA ALA A 120 -1.44 20.31 -1.86
C ALA A 120 -2.28 21.20 -2.79
N ARG A 121 -2.05 22.52 -2.75
CA ARG A 121 -2.74 23.48 -3.62
C ARG A 121 -2.46 23.24 -5.10
N ALA A 122 -1.19 23.00 -5.47
CA ALA A 122 -0.79 22.77 -6.85
C ALA A 122 -1.43 21.51 -7.42
N THR A 123 -1.37 20.40 -6.67
CA THR A 123 -2.00 19.13 -7.05
C THR A 123 -3.52 19.27 -7.20
N GLN A 124 -4.20 19.87 -6.22
CA GLN A 124 -5.66 20.08 -6.31
C GLN A 124 -6.03 20.98 -7.50
N ALA A 125 -5.27 22.04 -7.76
CA ALA A 125 -5.53 22.90 -8.91
C ALA A 125 -5.38 22.15 -10.25
N ALA A 126 -4.40 21.24 -10.36
CA ALA A 126 -4.27 20.38 -11.52
C ALA A 126 -5.48 19.42 -11.66
N GLN A 127 -5.89 18.78 -10.55
CA GLN A 127 -7.04 17.87 -10.54
C GLN A 127 -8.34 18.57 -10.94
N VAL A 128 -8.61 19.78 -10.42
CA VAL A 128 -9.81 20.57 -10.76
C VAL A 128 -9.81 20.97 -12.23
N ARG A 129 -8.66 21.41 -12.79
CA ARG A 129 -8.57 21.76 -14.21
C ARG A 129 -8.82 20.55 -15.11
N ILE A 130 -8.22 19.41 -14.78
CA ILE A 130 -8.42 18.16 -15.52
C ILE A 130 -9.90 17.74 -15.44
N HIS A 131 -10.50 17.78 -14.25
CA HIS A 131 -11.91 17.42 -14.05
C HIS A 131 -12.87 18.33 -14.83
N ASN A 132 -12.66 19.65 -14.77
CA ASN A 132 -13.48 20.62 -15.52
C ASN A 132 -13.30 20.45 -17.04
N GLY A 133 -12.09 20.09 -17.48
CA GLY A 133 -11.82 19.75 -18.88
C GLY A 133 -12.54 18.47 -19.33
N PHE A 134 -12.76 17.50 -18.44
CA PHE A 134 -13.59 16.33 -18.75
C PHE A 134 -15.08 16.63 -18.71
N ALA A 135 -15.55 17.55 -17.85
CA ALA A 135 -16.96 17.94 -17.80
C ALA A 135 -17.47 18.50 -19.14
N SER A 136 -16.64 19.26 -19.87
CA SER A 136 -16.98 19.73 -21.23
C SER A 136 -17.06 18.61 -22.27
N VAL A 137 -16.35 17.50 -22.05
CA VAL A 137 -16.41 16.29 -22.87
C VAL A 137 -17.72 15.53 -22.60
N PHE A 138 -18.15 15.41 -21.35
CA PHE A 138 -19.44 14.78 -21.02
C PHE A 138 -20.67 15.61 -21.42
N ALA A 139 -20.52 16.93 -21.65
CA ALA A 139 -21.60 17.79 -22.12
C ALA A 139 -21.89 17.63 -23.63
N ASN A 140 -20.97 17.01 -24.39
CA ASN A 140 -21.11 16.80 -25.83
C ASN A 140 -21.13 15.29 -26.14
N PRO A 141 -22.31 14.67 -26.35
CA PRO A 141 -22.44 13.22 -26.54
C PRO A 141 -21.96 12.70 -27.92
N GLY A 142 -21.03 13.38 -28.58
CA GLY A 142 -20.41 12.95 -29.84
C GLY A 142 -19.11 12.16 -29.62
N PRO A 143 -18.57 11.48 -30.66
CA PRO A 143 -17.27 10.83 -30.57
C PRO A 143 -16.20 11.83 -30.16
N ILE A 144 -15.47 11.52 -29.08
CA ILE A 144 -14.40 12.35 -28.54
C ILE A 144 -13.27 12.43 -29.59
N GLN A 145 -13.32 13.42 -30.45
CA GLN A 145 -12.21 13.71 -31.36
C GLN A 145 -11.14 14.47 -30.59
N ALA A 146 -10.11 13.75 -30.17
CA ALA A 146 -8.93 14.36 -29.57
C ALA A 146 -8.38 15.44 -30.53
N PRO A 147 -8.25 16.71 -30.09
CA PRO A 147 -7.68 17.77 -30.90
C PRO A 147 -6.30 17.34 -31.44
N TRP A 148 -5.96 17.72 -32.66
CA TRP A 148 -4.68 17.33 -33.27
C TRP A 148 -3.48 17.76 -32.40
N GLN A 149 -3.62 18.87 -31.69
CA GLN A 149 -2.65 19.40 -30.72
C GLN A 149 -2.36 18.38 -29.61
N LEU A 150 -3.40 17.71 -29.09
CA LEU A 150 -3.23 16.68 -28.06
C LEU A 150 -2.48 15.48 -28.62
N LYS A 151 -2.79 15.06 -29.86
CA LYS A 151 -2.08 13.96 -30.54
C LYS A 151 -0.59 14.26 -30.72
N VAL A 152 -0.25 15.50 -31.06
CA VAL A 152 1.15 15.95 -31.20
C VAL A 152 1.86 15.96 -29.83
N VAL A 153 1.21 16.52 -28.81
CA VAL A 153 1.79 16.61 -27.47
C VAL A 153 2.10 15.21 -26.91
N VAL A 154 1.17 14.24 -27.02
CA VAL A 154 1.39 12.88 -26.49
C VAL A 154 2.43 12.06 -27.26
N GLN A 155 2.89 12.53 -28.43
CA GLN A 155 3.95 11.92 -29.22
C GLN A 155 5.36 12.44 -28.86
N ILE A 156 5.47 13.49 -28.04
CA ILE A 156 6.76 14.01 -27.58
C ILE A 156 7.48 12.92 -26.76
N PRO A 157 8.67 12.45 -27.18
CA PRO A 157 9.46 11.49 -26.41
C PRO A 157 9.79 12.06 -25.03
N GLY A 158 9.71 11.25 -23.97
CA GLY A 158 9.98 11.72 -22.61
C GLY A 158 8.75 12.26 -21.88
N LEU A 159 7.72 12.74 -22.59
CA LEU A 159 6.56 13.36 -21.94
C LEU A 159 5.82 12.38 -21.04
N ARG A 160 5.67 11.13 -21.47
CA ARG A 160 5.02 10.08 -20.65
C ARG A 160 5.81 9.79 -19.38
N GLN A 161 7.15 9.77 -19.45
CA GLN A 161 8.00 9.61 -18.28
C GLN A 161 7.88 10.81 -17.32
N VAL A 162 7.86 12.03 -17.85
CA VAL A 162 7.69 13.26 -17.05
C VAL A 162 6.31 13.28 -16.38
N LEU A 163 5.24 12.97 -17.12
CA LEU A 163 3.89 12.89 -16.57
C LEU A 163 3.79 11.78 -15.52
N GLY A 164 4.37 10.61 -15.79
CA GLY A 164 4.44 9.50 -14.84
C GLY A 164 5.20 9.89 -13.57
N TYR A 165 6.33 10.57 -13.70
CA TYR A 165 7.10 11.10 -12.57
C TYR A 165 6.32 12.17 -11.81
N ALA A 166 5.66 13.10 -12.49
CA ALA A 166 4.85 14.14 -11.85
C ALA A 166 3.66 13.55 -11.08
N VAL A 167 3.00 12.54 -11.63
CA VAL A 167 1.92 11.80 -10.96
C VAL A 167 2.46 10.97 -9.78
N GLY A 168 3.58 10.29 -9.97
CA GLY A 168 4.15 9.36 -8.98
C GLY A 168 4.91 10.04 -7.83
N MET A 169 5.62 11.14 -8.10
CA MET A 169 6.45 11.85 -7.12
C MET A 169 5.82 13.17 -6.66
N GLY A 170 4.86 13.72 -7.40
CA GLY A 170 4.14 14.93 -7.01
C GLY A 170 5.00 16.19 -7.02
N VAL A 171 4.43 17.28 -6.49
CA VAL A 171 5.11 18.57 -6.40
C VAL A 171 5.93 18.62 -5.11
N ARG A 172 7.25 18.81 -5.25
CA ARG A 172 8.21 18.95 -4.13
C ARG A 172 8.25 17.72 -3.21
N PRO A 173 8.86 16.62 -3.67
CA PRO A 173 9.03 15.40 -2.89
C PRO A 173 9.73 15.63 -1.55
N GLU A 174 9.31 14.90 -0.52
CA GLU A 174 10.01 14.88 0.76
C GLU A 174 10.87 13.62 0.87
N HIS A 175 12.01 13.78 1.50
CA HIS A 175 12.91 12.69 1.83
C HIS A 175 13.06 12.64 3.35
N VAL A 176 13.12 11.43 3.89
CA VAL A 176 13.39 11.24 5.32
C VAL A 176 14.78 11.81 5.59
N ARG A 177 14.87 12.80 6.46
CA ARG A 177 16.15 13.24 6.98
C ARG A 177 16.54 12.22 8.02
N GLU A 178 17.73 11.63 7.91
CA GLU A 178 18.24 10.73 8.95
C GLU A 178 18.07 11.44 10.29
N ALA A 179 17.21 10.86 11.14
CA ALA A 179 17.32 11.14 12.56
C ALA A 179 18.78 10.84 12.88
N THR A 180 19.50 11.80 13.44
CA THR A 180 20.81 11.54 14.01
C THR A 180 20.56 10.51 15.12
N HIS A 181 20.53 9.23 14.77
CA HIS A 181 20.52 8.16 15.75
C HIS A 181 21.82 8.38 16.52
N PRO A 182 21.78 8.53 17.85
CA PRO A 182 22.98 8.37 18.63
C PRO A 182 23.56 7.03 18.19
N ARG A 183 24.74 7.03 17.57
CA ARG A 183 25.41 5.77 17.22
C ARG A 183 25.47 5.00 18.52
N VAL A 184 24.80 3.85 18.59
CA VAL A 184 24.89 2.96 19.75
C VAL A 184 26.38 2.72 19.99
N PRO A 185 26.92 3.01 21.20
CA PRO A 185 28.33 2.83 21.49
C PRO A 185 28.79 1.44 21.07
N LEU A 186 30.02 1.29 20.57
CA LEU A 186 30.55 0.03 20.04
C LEU A 186 30.34 -1.16 21.00
N LEU A 187 30.41 -0.88 22.31
CA LEU A 187 30.14 -1.82 23.39
C LEU A 187 28.71 -2.38 23.40
N SER A 188 27.72 -1.57 23.03
CA SER A 188 26.31 -2.00 22.92
C SER A 188 26.10 -2.93 21.71
N ARG A 189 26.82 -2.68 20.61
CA ARG A 189 26.79 -3.55 19.42
C ARG A 189 27.49 -4.88 19.68
N LEU A 190 28.61 -4.86 20.41
CA LEU A 190 29.30 -6.07 20.88
C LEU A 190 28.43 -6.85 21.86
N ALA A 191 27.75 -6.20 22.81
CA ALA A 191 26.85 -6.87 23.75
C ALA A 191 25.68 -7.56 23.04
N ILE A 192 25.07 -6.92 22.04
CA ILE A 192 23.99 -7.52 21.23
C ILE A 192 24.54 -8.69 20.38
N ALA A 193 25.74 -8.57 19.81
CA ALA A 193 26.36 -9.64 19.04
C ALA A 193 26.70 -10.86 19.92
N VAL A 194 27.29 -10.62 21.09
CA VAL A 194 27.63 -11.65 22.08
C VAL A 194 26.36 -12.31 22.64
N GLY A 195 25.30 -11.53 22.90
CA GLY A 195 24.01 -12.07 23.32
C GLY A 195 23.38 -12.99 22.27
N ARG A 196 23.49 -12.66 20.98
CA ARG A 196 23.00 -13.51 19.88
C ARG A 196 23.80 -14.79 19.71
N THR A 197 25.14 -14.74 19.83
CA THR A 197 25.98 -15.94 19.72
C THR A 197 25.77 -16.90 20.90
N LEU A 198 25.66 -16.38 22.12
CA LEU A 198 25.30 -17.18 23.31
C LEU A 198 23.91 -17.80 23.18
N GLY A 199 22.92 -17.03 22.72
CA GLY A 199 21.56 -17.55 22.48
C GLY A 199 21.52 -18.69 21.45
N THR A 200 22.29 -18.58 20.35
CA THR A 200 22.42 -19.66 19.37
C THR A 200 23.15 -20.89 19.91
N ALA A 201 24.19 -20.71 20.73
CA ALA A 201 24.92 -21.82 21.32
C ALA A 201 24.06 -22.61 22.32
N VAL A 202 23.28 -21.91 23.17
CA VAL A 202 22.35 -22.55 24.11
C VAL A 202 21.22 -23.29 23.37
N SER A 203 20.73 -22.74 22.26
CA SER A 203 19.69 -23.40 21.45
C SER A 203 20.22 -24.65 20.73
N MET A 204 21.46 -24.63 20.24
CA MET A 204 22.12 -25.80 19.64
C MET A 204 22.42 -26.91 20.67
N LEU A 205 22.88 -26.55 21.87
CA LEU A 205 23.10 -27.50 22.96
C LEU A 205 21.79 -28.15 23.43
N SER A 206 20.70 -27.39 23.46
CA SER A 206 19.36 -27.91 23.78
C SER A 206 18.84 -28.88 22.72
N HIS A 207 19.08 -28.60 21.43
CA HIS A 207 18.72 -29.50 20.34
C HIS A 207 19.56 -30.79 20.32
N ALA A 208 20.86 -30.70 20.64
CA ALA A 208 21.74 -31.87 20.73
C ALA A 208 21.37 -32.79 21.90
N GLY A 209 20.94 -32.23 23.03
CA GLY A 209 20.43 -33.00 24.17
C GLY A 209 19.12 -33.74 23.85
N ALA A 210 18.21 -33.10 23.12
CA ALA A 210 16.94 -33.69 22.73
C ALA A 210 17.09 -34.88 21.77
N GLN A 211 18.04 -34.82 20.81
CA GLN A 211 18.29 -35.94 19.89
C GLN A 211 18.96 -37.14 20.57
N ARG A 212 19.78 -36.93 21.61
CA ARG A 212 20.43 -38.01 22.35
C ARG A 212 19.41 -38.83 23.14
N ASN A 213 18.37 -38.18 23.65
CA ASN A 213 17.30 -38.84 24.41
C ASN A 213 16.38 -39.71 23.52
N GLN A 214 16.12 -39.27 22.28
CA GLN A 214 15.30 -40.06 21.33
C GLN A 214 15.99 -41.34 20.83
N ARG A 215 17.32 -41.34 20.68
CA ARG A 215 18.07 -42.56 20.31
C ARG A 215 18.13 -43.60 21.43
N GLY A 216 18.16 -43.18 22.70
CA GLY A 216 18.10 -44.09 23.85
C GLY A 216 16.77 -44.84 23.97
N SER A 217 15.65 -44.14 23.73
CA SER A 217 14.30 -44.72 23.78
C SER A 217 14.02 -45.72 22.66
N SER A 218 14.57 -45.48 21.46
CA SER A 218 14.42 -46.39 20.30
C SER A 218 15.16 -47.73 20.51
N ILE A 219 16.32 -47.71 21.16
CA ILE A 219 17.09 -48.93 21.48
C ILE A 219 16.38 -49.76 22.56
N ALA A 220 15.78 -49.11 23.57
CA ALA A 220 15.06 -49.79 24.66
C ALA A 220 13.72 -50.42 24.23
N GLN A 221 13.11 -49.97 23.13
CA GLN A 221 11.91 -50.58 22.56
C GLN A 221 12.23 -51.78 21.65
N ARG A 222 13.41 -51.81 21.02
CA ARG A 222 13.83 -52.90 20.12
C ARG A 222 14.24 -54.18 20.86
N THR A 223 14.65 -54.08 22.13
CA THR A 223 15.03 -55.23 22.96
C THR A 223 13.84 -55.90 23.65
N ARG A 224 12.68 -55.25 23.80
CA ARG A 224 11.47 -55.87 24.38
C ARG A 224 10.58 -56.62 23.37
N GLY A 225 10.83 -56.50 22.07
CA GLY A 225 10.06 -57.18 21.02
C GLY A 225 10.59 -58.55 20.60
N ILE A 226 11.72 -59.01 21.15
CA ILE A 226 12.43 -60.22 20.69
C ILE A 226 12.21 -61.43 21.61
N GLU A 227 11.66 -61.26 22.82
CA GLU A 227 11.46 -62.37 23.79
C GLU A 227 10.05 -62.98 23.82
N SER A 228 9.11 -62.55 22.97
CA SER A 228 7.76 -63.11 22.93
C SER A 228 7.32 -63.49 21.52
N GLY A 229 7.73 -64.67 21.04
CA GLY A 229 7.21 -65.17 19.78
C GLY A 229 7.83 -66.47 19.26
N GLY A 230 7.21 -67.61 19.61
CA GLY A 230 7.04 -68.71 18.65
C GLY A 230 7.99 -69.90 18.80
N GLY A 231 7.59 -70.85 19.63
CA GLY A 231 8.06 -72.23 19.53
C GLY A 231 7.45 -72.96 18.32
N GLY A 232 8.28 -73.78 17.68
CA GLY A 232 7.93 -75.11 17.19
C GLY A 232 7.22 -75.26 15.82
N PRO A 233 7.54 -76.30 15.03
CA PRO A 233 7.37 -76.29 13.56
C PRO A 233 6.36 -77.35 13.02
N ALA A 234 5.85 -77.15 11.80
CA ALA A 234 5.28 -78.20 10.93
C ALA A 234 5.23 -77.68 9.48
N VAL A 235 6.01 -78.18 8.50
CA VAL A 235 5.94 -79.46 7.74
C VAL A 235 5.06 -79.38 6.47
N ARG A 236 5.68 -79.78 5.33
CA ARG A 236 5.14 -80.20 4.01
C ARG A 236 4.50 -79.12 3.11
N ALA A 237 4.49 -79.22 1.78
CA ALA A 237 5.20 -79.97 0.74
C ALA A 237 4.66 -79.47 -0.63
N SER A 238 5.54 -79.49 -1.63
CA SER A 238 5.33 -79.79 -3.06
C SER A 238 4.06 -79.34 -3.78
N THR A 239 4.20 -78.51 -4.82
CA THR A 239 4.09 -78.90 -6.24
C THR A 239 4.63 -77.80 -7.14
#